data_AF-A0A6I1W8L3-F1
#
_entry.id   AF-A0A6I1W8L3-F1
#
_cell.length_a   1.000
_cell.length_b   1.000
_cell.length_c   1.000
_cell.angle_alpha   90.00
_cell.angle_beta   90.00
_cell.angle_gamma   90.00
#
_symmetry.space_group_name_H-M   'P 1'
#
loop_
_entity.id
_entity.type
_entity.pdbx_description
1 polymer ?
#
loop_
_entity_poly.entity_id
_entity_poly.type
_entity_poly.pdbx_seq_one_letter_code
_entity_poly.pdbx_strand_id
1 'polypeptide(L)'
;FIARTGYTGEDGLEIVLPADQAPSFFNDLVGAGISPIGLGARDTLRLEAGMNLYGQDIHLSVSPLSANMAWTVAWEPASRN
;
A
#
# COMPACT_ATOMS: atom_id res chain seq x y z
N PHE A 1 -2.57 -15.06 -5.39
CA PHE A 1 -2.00 -14.77 -4.06
C PHE A 1 -2.90 -13.75 -3.37
N ILE A 2 -3.20 -13.95 -2.09
CA ILE A 2 -4.04 -13.05 -1.29
C ILE A 2 -3.23 -12.66 -0.06
N ALA A 3 -3.12 -11.36 0.21
CA ALA A 3 -2.47 -10.82 1.40
C ALA A 3 -3.45 -9.93 2.17
N ARG A 4 -3.36 -9.97 3.51
CA ARG A 4 -4.04 -9.01 4.39
C ARG A 4 -3.16 -7.79 4.57
N THR A 5 -3.04 -7.04 3.49
CA THR A 5 -2.26 -5.81 3.36
C THR A 5 -3.12 -4.77 2.64
N GLY A 6 -2.68 -3.52 2.65
CA GLY A 6 -3.41 -2.43 2.01
C GLY A 6 -2.72 -1.09 2.23
N TYR A 7 -3.27 -0.07 1.60
CA TYR A 7 -2.70 1.28 1.61
C TYR A 7 -3.76 2.36 1.88
N THR A 8 -4.77 2.03 2.69
CA THR A 8 -5.91 2.90 3.02
C THR A 8 -6.08 3.11 4.52
N GLY A 9 -5.34 2.40 5.36
CA GLY A 9 -5.54 2.40 6.83
C GLY A 9 -6.69 1.51 7.32
N GLU A 10 -7.47 0.94 6.42
CA GLU A 10 -8.63 0.09 6.72
C GLU A 10 -8.30 -1.41 6.64
N ASP A 11 -9.15 -2.28 7.22
CA ASP A 11 -9.06 -3.72 6.95
C ASP A 11 -9.37 -4.00 5.48
N GLY A 12 -8.63 -4.95 4.90
CA GLY A 12 -8.68 -5.19 3.47
C GLY A 12 -7.72 -6.26 3.00
N LEU A 13 -7.76 -6.49 1.69
CA LEU A 13 -6.96 -7.50 1.02
C LEU A 13 -6.31 -6.90 -0.22
N GLU A 14 -5.08 -7.34 -0.49
CA GLU A 14 -4.46 -7.22 -1.81
C GLU A 14 -4.51 -8.58 -2.51
N ILE A 15 -5.07 -8.60 -3.72
CA ILE A 15 -5.31 -9.81 -4.50
C ILE A 15 -4.50 -9.74 -5.79
N VAL A 16 -3.57 -10.68 -5.94
CA VAL A 16 -2.72 -10.83 -7.13
C VAL A 16 -3.15 -12.07 -7.89
N LEU A 17 -3.52 -11.90 -9.15
CA LEU A 17 -4.05 -12.93 -10.03
C LEU A 17 -3.53 -12.75 -11.47
N PRO A 18 -3.61 -13.78 -12.34
CA PRO A 18 -3.27 -13.66 -13.76
C PRO A 18 -4.01 -12.51 -14.46
N ALA A 19 -3.32 -11.82 -15.36
CA ALA A 19 -3.83 -10.60 -15.98
C ALA A 19 -5.11 -10.82 -16.82
N ASP A 20 -5.23 -11.99 -17.44
CA ASP A 20 -6.40 -12.40 -18.22
C ASP A 20 -7.66 -12.61 -17.35
N GLN A 21 -7.50 -12.85 -16.04
CA GLN A 21 -8.59 -13.03 -15.08
C GLN A 21 -9.00 -11.72 -14.39
N ALA A 22 -8.16 -10.68 -14.42
CA ALA A 22 -8.41 -9.43 -13.71
C ALA A 22 -9.71 -8.71 -14.12
N PRO A 23 -10.07 -8.62 -15.43
CA PRO A 23 -11.30 -7.92 -15.83
C PRO A 23 -12.58 -8.60 -15.33
N SER A 24 -12.70 -9.92 -15.46
CA SER A 24 -13.88 -10.65 -14.99
C SER A 24 -13.98 -10.59 -13.47
N PHE A 25 -12.88 -10.82 -12.76
CA PHE A 25 -12.82 -10.73 -11.30
C PHE A 25 -13.26 -9.36 -10.78
N PHE A 26 -12.75 -8.27 -11.40
CA PHE A 26 -13.14 -6.92 -11.01
C PHE A 26 -14.62 -6.64 -11.26
N ASN A 27 -15.16 -7.08 -12.40
CA ASN A 27 -16.58 -6.93 -12.73
C ASN A 27 -17.47 -7.70 -11.75
N ASP A 28 -17.06 -8.90 -11.30
CA ASP A 28 -17.81 -9.68 -10.30
C ASP A 28 -17.88 -8.93 -8.95
N LEU A 29 -16.79 -8.28 -8.52
CA LEU A 29 -16.78 -7.45 -7.31
C LEU A 29 -17.73 -6.25 -7.43
N VAL A 30 -17.71 -5.56 -8.57
CA VAL A 30 -18.62 -4.44 -8.85
C VAL A 30 -20.08 -4.93 -8.89
N GLY A 31 -20.33 -6.09 -9.52
CA GLY A 31 -21.65 -6.73 -9.55
C GLY A 31 -22.15 -7.15 -8.16
N ALA A 32 -21.25 -7.43 -7.22
CA ALA A 32 -21.55 -7.67 -5.82
C ALA A 32 -21.76 -6.37 -5.00
N GLY A 33 -21.68 -5.19 -5.61
CA GLY A 33 -21.94 -3.90 -4.98
C GLY A 33 -20.70 -3.18 -4.42
N ILE A 34 -19.48 -3.65 -4.75
CA ILE A 34 -18.24 -2.98 -4.32
C ILE A 34 -17.96 -1.79 -5.23
N SER A 35 -17.90 -0.60 -4.63
CA SER A 35 -17.62 0.64 -5.36
C SER A 35 -16.15 0.74 -5.77
N PRO A 36 -15.82 0.96 -7.05
CA PRO A 36 -14.45 1.22 -7.46
C PRO A 36 -13.98 2.59 -6.98
N ILE A 37 -12.70 2.70 -6.63
CA ILE A 37 -12.08 3.97 -6.20
C ILE A 37 -10.92 4.34 -7.13
N GLY A 38 -10.73 5.65 -7.33
CA GLY A 38 -9.63 6.19 -8.10
C GLY A 38 -8.40 6.53 -7.24
N LEU A 39 -7.36 7.03 -7.91
CA LEU A 39 -6.09 7.38 -7.28
C LEU A 39 -6.23 8.52 -6.24
N GLY A 40 -7.09 9.50 -6.49
CA GLY A 40 -7.30 10.62 -5.57
C GLY A 40 -7.86 10.18 -4.21
N ALA A 41 -8.87 9.30 -4.23
CA ALA A 41 -9.43 8.74 -2.99
C ALA A 41 -8.39 7.92 -2.21
N ARG A 42 -7.58 7.11 -2.92
CA ARG A 42 -6.46 6.39 -2.31
C ARG A 42 -5.45 7.34 -1.67
N ASP A 43 -5.11 8.44 -2.32
CA ASP A 43 -4.14 9.41 -1.82
C ASP A 43 -4.64 10.15 -0.56
N THR A 44 -5.94 10.44 -0.49
CA THR A 44 -6.55 10.97 0.75
C THR A 44 -6.50 9.95 1.89
N LEU A 45 -6.97 8.72 1.67
CA LEU A 45 -7.05 7.70 2.72
C LEU A 45 -5.68 7.34 3.30
N ARG A 46 -4.67 7.17 2.43
CA ARG A 46 -3.30 6.86 2.90
C ARG A 46 -2.72 8.00 3.72
N LEU A 47 -3.03 9.25 3.37
CA LEU A 47 -2.54 10.43 4.07
C LEU A 47 -3.18 10.51 5.45
N GLU A 48 -4.49 10.29 5.55
CA GLU A 48 -5.22 10.22 6.82
C GLU A 48 -4.70 9.10 7.72
N ALA A 49 -4.30 7.96 7.13
CA ALA A 49 -3.68 6.85 7.84
C ALA A 49 -2.18 7.04 8.17
N GLY A 50 -1.56 8.17 7.76
CA GLY A 50 -0.15 8.46 8.03
C GLY A 50 0.85 7.60 7.24
N MET A 51 0.46 7.11 6.06
CA MET A 51 1.31 6.26 5.20
C MET A 51 2.09 7.10 4.17
N ASN A 52 3.39 6.80 4.03
CA ASN A 52 4.35 7.58 3.24
C ASN A 52 4.35 7.28 1.73
N LEU A 53 4.13 8.29 0.89
CA LEU A 53 4.23 8.16 -0.56
C LEU A 53 5.62 8.54 -1.09
N TYR A 54 6.22 7.67 -1.91
CA TYR A 54 7.50 7.96 -2.55
C TYR A 54 7.39 9.12 -3.55
N GLY A 55 8.34 10.05 -3.50
CA GLY A 55 8.35 11.29 -4.27
C GLY A 55 7.68 12.47 -3.57
N GLN A 56 6.89 12.22 -2.52
CA GLN A 56 6.28 13.26 -1.68
C GLN A 56 6.84 13.24 -0.26
N ASP A 57 6.63 12.14 0.49
CA ASP A 57 7.01 12.03 1.90
C ASP A 57 8.39 11.38 2.06
N ILE A 58 8.73 10.46 1.15
CA ILE A 58 10.02 9.76 1.14
C ILE A 58 10.66 9.84 -0.24
N HIS A 59 11.97 10.01 -0.26
CA HIS A 59 12.81 9.98 -1.46
C HIS A 59 14.26 9.75 -1.03
N LEU A 60 15.19 9.67 -2.00
CA LEU A 60 16.60 9.31 -1.72
C LEU A 60 17.32 10.19 -0.68
N SER A 61 16.93 11.46 -0.52
CA SER A 61 17.50 12.34 0.52
C SER A 61 16.74 12.37 1.86
N VAL A 62 15.68 11.58 2.03
CA VAL A 62 14.94 11.46 3.30
C VAL A 62 15.32 10.14 3.98
N SER A 63 15.87 10.24 5.19
CA SER A 63 16.19 9.05 5.99
C SER A 63 14.89 8.37 6.46
N PRO A 64 14.82 7.03 6.49
CA PRO A 64 13.72 6.30 7.13
C PRO A 64 13.48 6.73 8.59
N LEU A 65 14.54 7.17 9.28
CA LEU A 65 14.46 7.67 10.66
C LEU A 65 13.69 8.99 10.78
N SER A 66 13.75 9.84 9.75
CA SER A 66 12.99 11.10 9.69
C SER A 66 11.58 10.94 9.13
N ALA A 67 11.24 9.77 8.57
CA ALA A 67 9.98 9.52 7.86
C ALA A 67 9.02 8.60 8.62
N ASN A 68 9.09 8.51 9.96
CA ASN A 68 8.27 7.58 10.74
C ASN A 68 8.41 6.09 10.30
N MET A 69 9.56 5.72 9.74
CA MET A 69 9.87 4.37 9.25
C MET A 69 11.03 3.71 10.00
N ALA A 70 11.42 4.24 11.17
CA ALA A 70 12.50 3.63 11.96
C ALA A 70 12.23 2.15 12.30
N TRP A 71 10.96 1.76 12.42
CA TRP A 71 10.53 0.39 12.69
C TRP A 71 10.77 -0.60 11.54
N THR A 72 11.00 -0.12 10.31
CA THR A 72 11.31 -0.98 9.15
C THR A 72 12.80 -1.29 9.02
N VAL A 73 13.65 -0.64 9.81
CA VAL A 73 15.11 -0.83 9.76
C VAL A 73 15.49 -2.02 10.65
N ALA A 74 16.03 -3.07 10.02
CA ALA A 74 16.62 -4.19 10.74
C ALA A 74 18.09 -3.87 11.08
N TRP A 75 18.35 -3.57 12.35
CA TRP A 75 19.68 -3.20 12.85
C TRP A 75 20.67 -4.36 12.95
N GLU A 76 20.16 -5.59 13.01
CA GLU A 76 20.99 -6.79 13.16
C GLU A 76 21.10 -7.60 11.85
N PRO A 77 22.25 -8.28 11.63
CA PRO A 77 23.45 -8.24 12.48
C PRO A 77 24.17 -6.90 12.34
N ALA A 78 24.80 -6.41 13.40
CA ALA A 78 25.59 -5.16 13.37
C ALA A 78 26.73 -5.14 12.33
N SER A 79 27.10 -6.30 11.76
CA SER A 79 28.05 -6.41 10.65
C SER A 79 27.45 -6.10 9.27
N ARG A 80 26.14 -5.86 9.19
CA ARG A 80 25.45 -5.46 7.96
C ARG A 80 25.70 -3.96 7.78
N ASN A 81 26.69 -3.64 6.94
CA ASN A 81 27.07 -2.27 6.57
C ASN A 81 25.88 -1.40 6.18
#